data_AF-A0A0B2SRS5-F1
#
_entry.id   AF-A0A0B2SRS5-F1
#
_cell.length_a   1.000
_cell.length_b   1.000
_cell.length_c   1.000
_cell.angle_alpha   90.00
_cell.angle_beta   90.00
_cell.angle_gamma   90.00
#
_symmetry.space_group_name_H-M   'P 1'
#
loop_
_entity.id
_entity.type
_entity.pdbx_description
1 polymer ?
#
loop_
_entity_poly.entity_id
_entity_poly.type
_entity_poly.pdbx_seq_one_letter_code
_entity_poly.pdbx_strand_id
1 'polypeptide(L)'
;MYAQCGDLNTSNYIFDVLANKNSSTWNAILPANAHYGPGEEALKLIIKMKNDGVHLDQFSFSVALAIVGNLTLLDEGQQLHSLIIKHGFESNDYVLNTTMDMYGKCGEIDDGFRILPQPRSRSQRSWNILISALARHGFFQQARETFPEMLDLGWKPENVRKQMESHSIKKKPVCWVRPESGGRGPDGLFGV
;
A
#
# COMPACT_ATOMS: atom_id res chain seq x y z
N MET A 1 -8.92 -19.85 -13.24
CA MET A 1 -10.34 -20.17 -12.98
C MET A 1 -10.54 -20.68 -11.56
N TYR A 2 -10.11 -21.90 -11.19
CA TYR A 2 -10.31 -22.42 -9.82
C TYR A 2 -9.77 -21.51 -8.71
N ALA A 3 -8.54 -21.02 -8.85
CA ALA A 3 -7.91 -20.12 -7.88
C ALA A 3 -8.64 -18.77 -7.73
N GLN A 4 -9.25 -18.26 -8.81
CA GLN A 4 -10.04 -17.01 -8.80
C GLN A 4 -11.41 -17.19 -8.13
N CYS A 5 -11.91 -18.43 -8.06
CA CYS A 5 -13.16 -18.75 -7.39
C CYS A 5 -12.96 -19.16 -5.92
N GLY A 6 -11.72 -19.13 -5.40
CA GLY A 6 -11.40 -19.55 -4.04
C GLY A 6 -11.37 -21.07 -3.82
N ASP A 7 -11.49 -21.89 -4.88
CA ASP A 7 -11.30 -23.34 -4.77
C ASP A 7 -9.81 -23.68 -4.71
N LEU A 8 -9.24 -23.53 -3.51
CA LEU A 8 -7.83 -23.76 -3.24
C LEU A 8 -7.45 -25.24 -3.35
N ASN A 9 -8.35 -26.15 -3.01
CA ASN A 9 -8.06 -27.58 -3.06
C ASN A 9 -7.80 -28.04 -4.50
N THR A 10 -8.73 -27.74 -5.42
CA THR A 10 -8.58 -28.11 -6.83
C THR A 10 -7.42 -27.36 -7.48
N SER A 11 -7.27 -26.06 -7.19
CA SER A 11 -6.18 -25.28 -7.78
C SER A 11 -4.79 -25.72 -7.31
N ASN A 12 -4.60 -26.00 -6.02
CA ASN A 12 -3.34 -26.52 -5.48
C ASN A 12 -3.04 -27.93 -5.99
N TYR A 13 -4.04 -28.80 -6.09
CA TYR A 13 -3.87 -30.12 -6.69
C TYR A 13 -3.39 -30.04 -8.15
N ILE A 14 -4.08 -29.24 -8.99
CA ILE A 14 -3.68 -29.05 -10.38
C ILE A 14 -2.26 -28.48 -10.44
N PHE A 15 -1.95 -27.49 -9.61
CA PHE A 15 -0.63 -26.89 -9.52
C PHE A 15 0.45 -27.92 -9.21
N ASP A 16 0.24 -28.78 -8.21
CA ASP A 16 1.22 -29.78 -7.82
C ASP A 16 1.50 -30.81 -8.92
N VAL A 17 0.46 -31.22 -9.67
CA VAL A 17 0.56 -32.17 -10.79
C VAL A 17 1.23 -31.56 -12.03
N LEU A 18 1.34 -30.23 -12.15
CA LEU A 18 2.05 -29.61 -13.28
C LEU A 18 3.55 -30.01 -13.28
N ALA A 19 3.97 -30.68 -14.34
CA ALA A 19 5.34 -31.14 -14.52
C ALA A 19 6.35 -29.97 -14.60
N ASN A 20 5.98 -28.88 -15.27
CA ASN A 20 6.80 -27.70 -15.43
C ASN A 20 6.10 -26.49 -14.81
N LYS A 21 6.58 -26.04 -13.65
CA LYS A 21 6.12 -24.82 -12.99
C LYS A 21 7.03 -23.67 -13.40
N ASN A 22 6.43 -22.57 -13.85
CA ASN A 22 7.13 -21.34 -14.23
C ASN A 22 6.53 -20.13 -13.48
N SER A 23 7.10 -18.95 -13.67
CA SER A 23 6.65 -17.73 -12.99
C SER A 23 5.15 -17.46 -13.18
N SER A 24 4.58 -17.76 -14.35
CA SER A 24 3.13 -17.58 -14.58
C SER A 24 2.27 -18.53 -13.74
N THR A 25 2.68 -19.79 -13.57
CA THR A 25 1.96 -20.75 -12.71
C THR A 25 2.02 -20.34 -11.24
N TRP A 26 3.18 -19.84 -10.78
CA TRP A 26 3.35 -19.30 -9.43
C TRP A 26 2.51 -18.04 -9.21
N ASN A 27 2.53 -17.11 -10.17
CA ASN A 27 1.75 -15.87 -10.10
C ASN A 27 0.24 -16.10 -10.15
N ALA A 28 -0.22 -17.27 -10.59
CA ALA A 28 -1.62 -17.68 -10.52
C ALA A 28 -2.00 -18.27 -9.15
N ILE A 29 -1.13 -19.08 -8.55
CA ILE A 29 -1.45 -19.82 -7.31
C ILE A 29 -1.18 -19.02 -6.03
N LEU A 30 -0.13 -18.19 -6.03
CA LEU A 30 0.31 -17.43 -4.87
C LEU A 30 -0.75 -16.42 -4.38
N PRO A 31 -1.32 -15.54 -5.23
CA PRO A 31 -2.29 -14.56 -4.76
C PRO A 31 -3.58 -15.20 -4.29
N ALA A 32 -3.99 -16.31 -4.93
CA ALA A 32 -5.19 -17.03 -4.53
C ALA A 32 -5.03 -17.63 -3.12
N ASN A 33 -3.89 -18.29 -2.85
CA ASN A 33 -3.61 -18.80 -1.51
C ASN A 33 -3.43 -17.68 -0.48
N ALA A 34 -2.81 -16.56 -0.87
CA ALA A 34 -2.68 -15.39 0.01
C ALA A 34 -4.02 -14.74 0.36
N HIS A 35 -5.00 -14.79 -0.54
CA HIS A 35 -6.29 -14.14 -0.37
C HIS A 35 -7.35 -15.03 0.28
N TYR A 36 -7.42 -16.31 -0.12
CA TYR A 36 -8.47 -17.24 0.31
C TYR A 36 -8.00 -18.27 1.34
N GLY A 37 -6.69 -18.43 1.50
CA GLY A 37 -6.08 -19.47 2.34
C GLY A 37 -5.45 -18.92 3.61
N PRO A 38 -4.96 -19.80 4.49
CA PRO A 38 -4.13 -19.40 5.62
C PRO A 38 -2.82 -18.76 5.13
N GLY A 39 -2.43 -17.64 5.75
CA GLY A 39 -1.23 -16.91 5.34
C GLY A 39 0.04 -17.75 5.44
N GLU A 40 0.12 -18.63 6.44
CA GLU A 40 1.27 -19.52 6.67
C GLU A 40 1.47 -20.50 5.50
N GLU A 41 0.37 -21.04 4.95
CA GLU A 41 0.43 -21.91 3.78
C GLU A 41 0.83 -21.14 2.53
N ALA A 42 0.35 -19.90 2.38
CA ALA A 42 0.78 -19.02 1.29
C ALA A 42 2.29 -18.67 1.39
N LEU A 43 2.82 -18.49 2.60
CA LEU A 43 4.25 -18.25 2.82
C LEU A 43 5.09 -19.51 2.47
N LYS A 44 4.61 -20.71 2.82
CA LYS A 44 5.25 -21.97 2.39
C LYS A 44 5.32 -22.09 0.87
N LEU A 45 4.31 -21.61 0.14
CA LEU A 45 4.35 -21.58 -1.33
C LEU A 45 5.43 -20.63 -1.87
N ILE A 46 5.66 -19.47 -1.24
CA ILE A 46 6.77 -18.57 -1.61
C ILE A 46 8.13 -19.26 -1.40
N ILE A 47 8.29 -19.98 -0.29
CA ILE A 47 9.52 -20.74 -0.01
C ILE A 47 9.69 -21.86 -1.04
N LYS A 48 8.62 -22.58 -1.38
CA LYS A 48 8.63 -23.62 -2.42
C LYS A 48 9.03 -23.06 -3.78
N MET A 49 8.49 -21.90 -4.19
CA MET A 49 8.86 -21.21 -5.43
C MET A 49 10.38 -20.95 -5.51
N LYS A 50 10.96 -20.45 -4.42
CA LYS A 50 12.41 -20.19 -4.33
C LYS A 50 13.22 -21.48 -4.39
N ASN A 51 12.78 -22.54 -3.71
CA ASN A 51 13.46 -23.84 -3.69
C ASN A 51 13.41 -24.55 -5.05
N ASP A 52 12.34 -24.32 -5.83
CA ASP A 52 12.20 -24.79 -7.21
C ASP A 52 13.05 -23.97 -8.20
N GLY A 53 13.90 -23.05 -7.70
CA GLY A 53 14.83 -22.26 -8.50
C GLY A 53 14.16 -21.11 -9.27
N VAL A 54 12.90 -20.80 -8.99
CA VAL A 54 12.20 -19.68 -9.63
C VAL A 54 12.51 -18.40 -8.87
N HIS A 55 13.12 -17.43 -9.56
CA HIS A 55 13.41 -16.12 -8.99
C HIS A 55 12.13 -15.37 -8.65
N LEU A 56 12.12 -14.73 -7.47
CA LEU A 56 11.06 -13.83 -7.06
C LEU A 56 11.13 -12.56 -7.92
N ASP A 57 10.01 -12.21 -8.54
CA ASP A 57 9.81 -10.94 -9.23
C ASP A 57 9.12 -9.93 -8.30
N GLN A 58 8.95 -8.69 -8.78
CA GLN A 58 8.23 -7.62 -8.09
C GLN A 58 6.83 -8.05 -7.57
N PHE A 59 6.16 -8.94 -8.31
CA PHE A 59 4.82 -9.41 -7.96
C PHE A 59 4.89 -10.38 -6.78
N SER A 60 5.78 -11.36 -6.86
CA SER A 60 6.03 -12.35 -5.82
C SER A 60 6.44 -11.69 -4.51
N PHE A 61 7.33 -10.68 -4.57
CA PHE A 61 7.70 -9.88 -3.40
C PHE A 61 6.53 -9.14 -2.78
N SER A 62 5.68 -8.50 -3.60
CA SER A 62 4.50 -7.79 -3.10
C SER A 62 3.54 -8.74 -2.39
N VAL A 63 3.29 -9.93 -2.96
CA VAL A 63 2.43 -10.95 -2.32
C VAL A 63 3.05 -11.43 -1.01
N ALA A 64 4.35 -11.75 -0.99
CA ALA A 64 5.05 -12.21 0.21
C ALA A 64 4.99 -11.17 1.34
N LEU A 65 5.26 -9.90 1.03
CA LEU A 65 5.17 -8.79 2.00
C LEU A 65 3.75 -8.62 2.54
N ALA A 66 2.74 -8.74 1.69
CA ALA A 66 1.35 -8.63 2.11
C ALA A 66 0.96 -9.76 3.09
N ILE A 67 1.36 -11.00 2.80
CA ILE A 67 1.15 -12.16 3.69
C ILE A 67 1.84 -11.90 5.04
N VAL A 68 3.13 -11.59 5.00
CA VAL A 68 3.97 -11.36 6.18
C VAL A 68 3.44 -10.21 7.04
N GLY A 69 3.03 -9.11 6.41
CA GLY A 69 2.42 -7.98 7.11
C GLY A 69 1.09 -8.36 7.77
N ASN A 70 0.26 -9.17 7.12
CA ASN A 70 -1.01 -9.63 7.70
C ASN A 70 -0.80 -10.61 8.87
N LEU A 71 0.27 -11.40 8.84
CA LEU A 71 0.68 -12.29 9.92
C LEU A 71 1.52 -11.58 10.99
N THR A 72 1.85 -10.31 10.80
CA THR A 72 2.70 -9.50 11.71
C THR A 72 4.08 -10.12 11.98
N LEU A 73 4.67 -10.76 10.96
CA LEU A 73 5.96 -11.45 11.02
C LEU A 73 7.11 -10.51 10.66
N LEU A 74 7.53 -9.67 11.61
CA LEU A 74 8.50 -8.58 11.36
C LEU A 74 9.84 -9.08 10.82
N ASP A 75 10.42 -10.13 11.42
CA ASP A 75 11.75 -10.64 11.08
C ASP A 75 11.79 -11.16 9.63
N GLU A 76 10.76 -11.88 9.21
CA GLU A 76 10.58 -12.33 7.83
C GLU A 76 10.39 -11.15 6.87
N GLY A 77 9.67 -10.11 7.33
CA GLY A 77 9.45 -8.88 6.56
C GLY A 77 10.74 -8.13 6.28
N GLN A 78 11.61 -8.01 7.28
CA GLN A 78 12.94 -7.39 7.14
C GLN A 78 13.87 -8.21 6.24
N GLN A 79 13.80 -9.54 6.31
CA GLN A 79 14.53 -10.41 5.39
C GLN A 79 14.07 -10.23 3.94
N LEU A 80 12.74 -10.18 3.71
CA LEU A 80 12.18 -9.90 2.38
C LEU A 80 12.59 -8.52 1.87
N HIS A 81 12.54 -7.49 2.72
CA HIS A 81 12.98 -6.14 2.35
C HIS A 81 14.46 -6.11 1.96
N SER A 82 15.32 -6.81 2.70
CA SER A 82 16.75 -6.96 2.35
C SER A 82 16.93 -7.65 0.99
N LEU A 83 16.12 -8.67 0.70
CA LEU A 83 16.13 -9.34 -0.61
C LEU A 83 15.64 -8.42 -1.73
N ILE A 84 14.63 -7.59 -1.49
CA ILE A 84 14.10 -6.62 -2.46
C ILE A 84 15.20 -5.65 -2.89
N ILE A 85 15.93 -5.08 -1.93
CA ILE A 85 17.07 -4.18 -2.21
C ILE A 85 18.15 -4.93 -2.99
N LYS A 86 18.48 -6.16 -2.58
CA LYS A 86 19.49 -6.98 -3.27
C LYS A 86 19.13 -7.28 -4.73
N HIS A 87 17.84 -7.39 -5.05
CA HIS A 87 17.36 -7.67 -6.41
C HIS A 87 17.02 -6.39 -7.20
N GLY A 88 17.18 -5.20 -6.62
CA GLY A 88 16.94 -3.92 -7.30
C GLY A 88 15.46 -3.56 -7.47
N PHE A 89 14.59 -4.03 -6.57
CA PHE A 89 13.15 -3.76 -6.61
C PHE A 89 12.69 -2.68 -5.62
N GLU A 90 13.60 -2.05 -4.88
CA GLU A 90 13.29 -1.06 -3.84
C GLU A 90 12.63 0.20 -4.39
N SER A 91 12.92 0.58 -5.64
CA SER A 91 12.30 1.72 -6.31
C SER A 91 11.01 1.36 -7.06
N ASN A 92 10.59 0.10 -7.04
CA ASN A 92 9.34 -0.30 -7.66
C ASN A 92 8.16 0.15 -6.79
N ASP A 93 7.29 1.02 -7.32
CA ASP A 93 6.16 1.60 -6.59
C ASP A 93 5.26 0.55 -5.93
N TYR A 94 5.03 -0.60 -6.56
CA TYR A 94 4.20 -1.65 -5.97
C TYR A 94 4.90 -2.29 -4.77
N VAL A 95 6.16 -2.69 -4.94
CA VAL A 95 6.96 -3.33 -3.89
C VAL A 95 7.19 -2.38 -2.72
N LEU A 96 7.57 -1.13 -3.00
CA LEU A 96 7.79 -0.08 -2.01
C LEU A 96 6.53 0.16 -1.15
N ASN A 97 5.38 0.36 -1.81
CA ASN A 97 4.12 0.58 -1.12
C ASN A 97 3.75 -0.60 -0.22
N THR A 98 3.93 -1.83 -0.71
CA THR A 98 3.62 -3.04 0.06
C THR A 98 4.60 -3.24 1.22
N THR A 99 5.86 -2.82 1.06
CA THR A 99 6.88 -2.84 2.12
C THR A 99 6.51 -1.86 3.24
N MET A 100 6.08 -0.64 2.89
CA MET A 100 5.61 0.35 3.87
C MET A 100 4.37 -0.14 4.63
N ASP A 101 3.40 -0.74 3.94
CA ASP A 101 2.21 -1.30 4.59
C ASP A 101 2.58 -2.47 5.53
N MET A 102 3.53 -3.32 5.15
CA MET A 102 4.04 -4.40 5.98
C MET A 102 4.66 -3.86 7.29
N TYR A 103 5.58 -2.89 7.20
CA TYR A 103 6.15 -2.24 8.39
C TYR A 103 5.07 -1.59 9.27
N GLY A 104 4.13 -0.89 8.63
CA GLY A 104 2.99 -0.29 9.32
C GLY A 104 2.01 -1.30 9.93
N LYS A 105 2.00 -2.57 9.52
CA LYS A 105 1.20 -3.63 10.17
C LYS A 105 1.98 -4.30 11.30
N CYS A 106 3.30 -4.42 11.16
CA CYS A 106 4.18 -5.03 12.18
C CYS A 106 4.50 -4.10 13.36
N GLY A 107 4.08 -2.83 13.31
CA GLY A 107 4.31 -1.86 14.41
C GLY A 107 5.54 -0.98 14.21
N GLU A 108 6.41 -1.30 13.28
CA GLU A 108 7.66 -0.59 12.99
C GLU A 108 7.45 0.52 11.95
N ILE A 109 6.56 1.46 12.25
CA ILE A 109 6.21 2.55 11.32
C ILE A 109 7.39 3.46 10.98
N ASP A 110 8.34 3.62 11.92
CA ASP A 110 9.54 4.44 11.72
C ASP A 110 10.42 3.91 10.59
N ASP A 111 10.56 2.58 10.48
CA ASP A 111 11.26 1.94 9.35
C ASP A 111 10.51 2.13 8.03
N GLY A 112 9.18 2.10 8.08
CA GLY A 112 8.33 2.45 6.93
C GLY A 112 8.54 3.90 6.47
N PHE A 113 8.78 4.84 7.39
CA PHE A 113 9.08 6.23 7.05
C PHE A 113 10.48 6.44 6.50
N ARG A 114 11.46 5.63 6.91
CA ARG A 114 12.83 5.71 6.37
C ARG A 114 12.89 5.41 4.87
N ILE A 115 12.02 4.53 4.38
CA ILE A 115 11.95 4.17 2.96
C ILE A 115 10.96 5.02 2.16
N LEU A 116 10.16 5.85 2.83
CA LEU A 116 9.14 6.68 2.19
C LEU A 116 9.81 7.70 1.25
N PRO A 117 9.38 7.78 -0.03
CA PRO A 117 9.95 8.75 -0.97
C PRO A 117 9.74 10.19 -0.52
N GLN A 118 10.54 11.09 -1.08
CA GLN A 118 10.31 12.53 -0.92
C GLN A 118 8.89 12.92 -1.37
N PRO A 119 8.26 13.92 -0.75
CA PRO A 119 6.87 14.29 -1.06
C PRO A 119 6.56 14.46 -2.56
N ARG A 120 7.47 15.08 -3.33
CA ARG A 120 7.31 15.29 -4.77
C ARG A 120 7.38 14.02 -5.62
N SER A 121 7.96 12.95 -5.11
CA SER A 121 8.12 11.66 -5.79
C SER A 121 7.12 10.59 -5.31
N ARG A 122 6.27 10.90 -4.33
CA ARG A 122 5.29 9.93 -3.81
C ARG A 122 4.15 9.72 -4.82
N SER A 123 3.80 8.46 -5.06
CA SER A 123 2.58 8.10 -5.76
C SER A 123 1.33 8.36 -4.90
N GLN A 124 0.15 8.48 -5.51
CA GLN A 124 -1.13 8.57 -4.79
C GLN A 124 -1.31 7.44 -3.76
N ARG A 125 -0.88 6.21 -4.12
CA ARG A 125 -0.94 5.06 -3.24
C ARG A 125 -0.02 5.22 -2.02
N SER A 126 1.19 5.73 -2.22
CA SER A 126 2.15 6.00 -1.14
C SER A 126 1.57 6.97 -0.10
N TRP A 127 0.89 8.03 -0.55
CA TRP A 127 0.18 8.96 0.34
C TRP A 127 -0.93 8.27 1.15
N ASN A 128 -1.76 7.47 0.49
CA ASN A 128 -2.85 6.77 1.16
C ASN A 128 -2.33 5.79 2.23
N ILE A 129 -1.23 5.08 1.94
CA ILE A 129 -0.60 4.14 2.88
C ILE A 129 0.00 4.90 4.07
N LEU A 130 0.74 5.97 3.82
CA LEU A 130 1.33 6.82 4.85
C LEU A 130 0.27 7.31 5.84
N ILE A 131 -0.80 7.90 5.31
CA ILE A 131 -1.87 8.46 6.14
C ILE A 131 -2.62 7.35 6.90
N SER A 132 -2.87 6.22 6.26
CA SER A 132 -3.54 5.07 6.89
C SER A 132 -2.69 4.47 8.01
N ALA A 133 -1.37 4.37 7.81
CA ALA A 133 -0.43 3.90 8.83
C ALA A 133 -0.38 4.87 10.01
N LEU A 134 -0.24 6.18 9.77
CA LEU A 134 -0.26 7.21 10.81
C LEU A 134 -1.54 7.15 11.64
N ALA A 135 -2.70 7.03 10.98
CA ALA A 135 -3.99 6.93 11.67
C ALA A 135 -4.11 5.66 12.51
N ARG A 136 -3.62 4.52 12.01
CA ARG A 136 -3.64 3.22 12.71
C ARG A 136 -2.80 3.25 13.99
N HIS A 137 -1.67 3.96 13.96
CA HIS A 137 -0.74 4.07 15.08
C HIS A 137 -1.00 5.26 16.01
N GLY A 138 -2.09 5.99 15.81
CA GLY A 138 -2.48 7.09 16.70
C GLY A 138 -1.71 8.40 16.48
N PHE A 139 -0.89 8.49 15.43
CA PHE A 139 -0.20 9.72 15.01
C PHE A 139 -1.15 10.67 14.28
N PHE A 140 -2.30 10.97 14.89
CA PHE A 140 -3.38 11.72 14.27
C PHE A 140 -2.97 13.14 13.84
N GLN A 141 -2.09 13.78 14.60
CA GLN A 141 -1.60 15.12 14.24
C GLN A 141 -0.79 15.08 12.94
N GLN A 142 0.19 14.17 12.85
CA GLN A 142 0.98 13.98 11.63
C GLN A 142 0.09 13.55 10.45
N ALA A 143 -0.88 12.67 10.66
CA ALA A 143 -1.85 12.31 9.61
C ALA A 143 -2.61 13.54 9.09
N ARG A 144 -3.08 14.42 10.00
CA ARG A 144 -3.78 15.65 9.65
C ARG A 144 -2.90 16.68 8.94
N GLU A 145 -1.62 16.75 9.25
CA GLU A 145 -0.65 17.64 8.60
C GLU A 145 -0.24 17.12 7.21
N THR A 146 -0.15 15.80 7.06
CA THR A 146 0.19 15.12 5.80
C THR A 146 -0.90 15.29 4.73
N PHE A 147 -2.17 15.38 5.15
CA PHE A 147 -3.30 15.45 4.22
C PHE A 147 -3.33 16.75 3.38
N PRO A 148 -3.16 17.96 3.96
CA PRO A 148 -2.96 19.18 3.18
C PRO A 148 -1.75 19.11 2.24
N GLU A 149 -0.62 18.57 2.70
CA GLU A 149 0.58 18.43 1.85
C GLU A 149 0.30 17.60 0.58
N MET A 150 -0.46 16.50 0.73
CA MET A 150 -0.94 15.69 -0.40
C MET A 150 -1.78 16.52 -1.38
N LEU A 151 -2.70 17.35 -0.88
CA LEU A 151 -3.59 18.19 -1.69
C LEU A 151 -2.85 19.32 -2.41
N ASP A 152 -1.91 19.97 -1.73
CA ASP A 152 -1.10 21.07 -2.27
C ASP A 152 -0.22 20.59 -3.44
N LEU A 153 0.19 19.32 -3.41
CA LEU A 153 0.90 18.66 -4.50
C LEU A 153 -0.03 18.10 -5.60
N GLY A 154 -1.34 18.35 -5.51
CA GLY A 154 -2.32 18.03 -6.56
C GLY A 154 -2.89 16.60 -6.50
N TRP A 155 -2.63 15.84 -5.45
CA TRP A 155 -3.12 14.47 -5.31
C TRP A 155 -4.52 14.42 -4.69
N LYS A 156 -5.37 13.50 -5.18
CA LYS A 156 -6.73 13.30 -4.64
C LYS A 156 -6.74 12.18 -3.57
N PRO A 157 -7.32 12.40 -2.39
CA PRO A 157 -7.44 11.36 -1.37
C PRO A 157 -8.46 10.31 -1.82
N GLU A 158 -8.04 9.05 -1.87
CA GLU A 158 -8.93 7.93 -2.16
C GLU A 158 -9.25 7.22 -0.84
N ASN A 159 -10.51 7.27 -0.40
CA ASN A 159 -11.05 6.63 0.82
C ASN A 159 -10.55 7.12 2.20
N VAL A 160 -9.43 7.84 2.28
CA VAL A 160 -8.84 8.34 3.54
C VAL A 160 -9.75 9.31 4.32
N ARG A 161 -10.58 10.09 3.60
CA ARG A 161 -11.48 11.09 4.20
C ARG A 161 -12.41 10.49 5.26
N LYS A 162 -13.00 9.32 4.99
CA LYS A 162 -13.93 8.65 5.91
C LYS A 162 -13.25 8.17 7.20
N GLN A 163 -11.98 7.76 7.11
CA GLN A 163 -11.19 7.27 8.24
C GLN A 163 -10.79 8.40 9.21
N MET A 164 -10.46 9.58 8.66
CA MET A 164 -10.14 10.77 9.45
C MET A 164 -11.38 11.42 10.09
N GLU A 165 -12.51 11.39 9.38
CA GLU A 165 -13.77 11.95 9.87
C GLU A 165 -14.41 11.08 10.95
N SER A 166 -14.22 9.75 10.94
CA SER A 166 -14.79 8.86 11.97
C SER A 166 -14.17 9.03 13.36
N HIS A 167 -12.91 9.50 13.44
CA HIS A 167 -12.20 9.77 14.70
C HIS A 167 -12.10 11.27 15.02
N SER A 168 -12.65 12.14 14.16
CA SER A 168 -12.84 13.56 14.50
C SER A 168 -13.94 13.67 15.53
N ILE A 169 -13.54 13.67 16.80
CA ILE A 169 -14.29 14.22 17.93
C ILE A 169 -15.04 15.46 17.45
N LYS A 170 -16.37 15.43 17.56
CA LYS A 170 -17.29 16.54 17.28
C LYS A 170 -16.63 17.89 17.57
N LYS A 171 -16.26 18.66 16.53
CA LYS A 171 -16.19 20.12 16.58
C LYS A 171 -16.13 20.75 15.18
N LYS A 172 -17.34 21.12 14.74
CA LYS A 172 -17.77 22.16 13.78
C LYS A 172 -17.29 22.08 12.31
N PRO A 173 -18.21 22.33 11.35
CA PRO A 173 -17.87 22.33 9.94
C PRO A 173 -17.03 23.56 9.63
N VAL A 174 -15.85 23.37 9.06
CA VAL A 174 -15.15 24.45 8.37
C VAL A 174 -15.94 24.69 7.09
N CYS A 175 -16.63 25.83 7.03
CA CYS A 175 -17.32 26.28 5.84
C CYS A 175 -16.31 26.40 4.69
N TRP A 176 -16.50 25.59 3.65
CA TRP A 176 -15.83 25.72 2.37
C TRP A 176 -16.40 26.96 1.65
N VAL A 177 -15.86 28.14 1.93
CA VAL A 177 -16.14 29.32 1.09
C VAL A 177 -15.27 29.20 -0.15
N ARG A 178 -15.92 29.01 -1.31
CA ARG A 178 -15.29 29.14 -2.64
C ARG A 178 -14.62 30.52 -2.73
N PRO A 179 -13.44 30.66 -3.37
CA PRO A 179 -12.94 31.98 -3.71
C PRO A 179 -13.85 32.56 -4.80
N GLU A 180 -14.56 33.65 -4.48
CA GLU A 180 -15.13 34.54 -5.48
C GLU A 180 -13.97 35.13 -6.27
N SER A 181 -14.01 34.95 -7.59
CA SER A 181 -13.12 35.60 -8.54
C SER A 181 -13.28 37.12 -8.42
N GLY A 182 -12.30 37.77 -7.81
CA GLY A 182 -12.15 39.22 -7.82
C GLY A 182 -11.85 39.73 -9.22
N GLY A 183 -12.87 40.23 -9.92
CA GLY A 183 -12.72 41.12 -11.06
C GLY A 183 -12.53 42.55 -10.55
N ARG A 184 -11.30 43.06 -10.65
CA ARG A 184 -10.96 44.48 -10.47
C ARG A 184 -11.21 45.21 -11.79
N GLY A 185 -11.99 46.29 -11.77
CA GLY A 185 -12.09 47.30 -12.82
C GLY A 185 -12.38 48.67 -12.18
N PRO A 186 -11.64 49.74 -12.50
CA PRO A 186 -11.51 50.92 -11.64
C PRO A 186 -12.50 52.05 -11.96
N ASP A 187 -12.74 52.86 -10.93
CA ASP A 187 -13.01 54.30 -10.86
C ASP A 187 -13.26 55.12 -12.15
N GLY A 188 -14.29 55.96 -12.08
CA GLY A 188 -14.50 57.11 -12.97
C GLY A 188 -15.95 57.62 -12.93
N LEU A 189 -16.32 58.50 -12.00
CA LEU A 189 -16.35 59.98 -12.12
C LEU A 189 -17.72 60.55 -12.59
N PHE A 190 -18.34 61.33 -11.70
CA PHE A 190 -19.31 62.45 -11.89
C PHE A 190 -20.60 62.18 -12.72
N GLY A 191 -21.78 62.70 -12.40
CA GLY A 191 -22.23 63.69 -11.42
C GLY A 191 -23.68 64.09 -11.74
N VAL A 192 -24.23 64.91 -10.82
CA VAL A 192 -25.53 65.61 -10.80
C VAL A 192 -26.77 64.77 -10.50
#